data_AF-A0A3S0HFQ7-F1
#
_entry.id   AF-A0A3S0HFQ7-F1
#
_cell.length_a   1.000
_cell.length_b   1.000
_cell.length_c   1.000
_cell.angle_alpha   90.00
_cell.angle_beta   90.00
_cell.angle_gamma   90.00
#
_symmetry.space_group_name_H-M   'P 1'
#
loop_
_entity.id
_entity.type
_entity.pdbx_description
1 polymer ?
#
loop_
_entity_poly.entity_id
_entity_poly.type
_entity_poly.pdbx_seq_one_letter_code
_entity_poly.pdbx_strand_id
1 'polypeptide(L)'
;MTRRSAKNEQQMLSLAEKVLAARHAAPLLAERLAGGHVTSDDRKAIIEVIAAELCEKGFDAESEPSAYGHALERLIDYVNRPNLE
;
A
#
# COMPACT_ATOMS: atom_id res chain seq x y z
N MET A 1 15.19 -6.98 -14.48
CA MET A 1 14.66 -7.10 -13.10
C MET A 1 15.15 -8.39 -12.44
N THR A 2 15.84 -8.30 -11.30
CA THR A 2 16.27 -9.45 -10.48
C THR A 2 15.06 -10.09 -9.80
N ARG A 3 15.02 -11.43 -9.67
CA ARG A 3 13.89 -12.19 -9.05
C ARG A 3 13.45 -11.67 -7.67
N ARG A 4 14.35 -10.99 -6.93
CA ARG A 4 14.08 -10.36 -5.63
C ARG A 4 13.17 -9.13 -5.74
N SER A 5 13.26 -8.36 -6.83
CA SER A 5 12.44 -7.16 -7.06
C SER A 5 10.99 -7.53 -7.32
N ALA A 6 10.74 -8.51 -8.21
CA ALA A 6 9.40 -8.97 -8.53
C ALA A 6 8.66 -9.58 -7.32
N LYS A 7 9.39 -10.31 -6.46
CA LYS A 7 8.81 -10.87 -5.23
C LYS A 7 8.39 -9.76 -4.25
N ASN A 8 9.20 -8.72 -4.09
CA ASN A 8 8.88 -7.60 -3.20
C ASN A 8 7.68 -6.81 -3.72
N GLU A 9 7.62 -6.58 -5.03
CA GLU A 9 6.49 -5.92 -5.68
C GLU A 9 5.18 -6.69 -5.49
N GLN A 10 5.18 -8.00 -5.75
CA GLN A 10 4.01 -8.84 -5.53
C GLN A 10 3.54 -8.82 -4.07
N GLN A 11 4.47 -8.75 -3.11
CA GLN A 11 4.15 -8.59 -1.70
C GLN A 11 3.49 -7.24 -1.40
N MET A 12 3.96 -6.14 -2.01
CA MET A 12 3.36 -4.81 -1.84
C MET A 12 1.95 -4.75 -2.45
N LEU A 13 1.77 -5.27 -3.66
CA LEU A 13 0.46 -5.33 -4.32
C LEU A 13 -0.54 -6.16 -3.51
N SER A 14 -0.13 -7.33 -3.00
CA SER A 14 -1.00 -8.16 -2.16
C SER A 14 -1.35 -7.48 -0.83
N LEU A 15 -0.42 -6.71 -0.24
CA LEU A 15 -0.71 -5.95 0.96
C LEU A 15 -1.69 -4.80 0.66
N ALA A 16 -1.50 -4.08 -0.44
CA ALA A 16 -2.40 -3.01 -0.86
C ALA A 16 -3.83 -3.52 -1.06
N GLU A 17 -3.99 -4.64 -1.76
CA GLU A 17 -5.30 -5.28 -1.99
C GLU A 17 -6.02 -5.61 -0.68
N LYS A 18 -5.31 -6.20 0.29
CA LYS A 18 -5.86 -6.52 1.61
C LYS A 18 -6.32 -5.28 2.37
N VAL A 19 -5.49 -4.23 2.37
CA VAL A 19 -5.78 -2.97 3.08
C VAL A 19 -6.98 -2.28 2.44
N LEU A 20 -6.99 -2.14 1.10
CA LEU A 20 -8.08 -1.53 0.35
C LEU A 20 -9.40 -2.30 0.57
N ALA A 21 -9.37 -3.63 0.56
CA ALA A 21 -10.53 -4.46 0.84
C ALA A 21 -11.03 -4.31 2.29
N ALA A 22 -10.13 -4.35 3.27
CA ALA A 22 -10.47 -4.20 4.70
C ALA A 22 -11.06 -2.82 5.02
N ARG A 23 -10.70 -1.81 4.24
CA ARG A 23 -11.18 -0.43 4.35
C ARG A 23 -12.38 -0.12 3.46
N HIS A 24 -12.92 -1.12 2.75
CA HIS A 24 -14.01 -0.96 1.78
C HIS A 24 -13.73 0.13 0.74
N ALA A 25 -12.47 0.30 0.35
CA ALA A 25 -12.10 1.20 -0.72
C ALA A 25 -12.64 0.69 -2.06
N ALA A 26 -12.77 1.59 -3.04
CA ALA A 26 -13.26 1.22 -4.36
C ALA A 26 -12.38 0.11 -4.97
N PRO A 27 -12.95 -1.05 -5.37
CA PRO A 27 -12.18 -2.18 -5.92
C PRO A 27 -11.29 -1.78 -7.10
N LEU A 28 -11.76 -0.80 -7.89
CA LEU A 28 -11.04 -0.24 -9.04
C LEU A 28 -9.66 0.34 -8.68
N LEU A 29 -9.45 0.84 -7.45
CA LEU A 29 -8.14 1.37 -7.03
C LEU A 29 -7.09 0.26 -6.93
N ALA A 30 -7.47 -0.91 -6.43
CA ALA A 30 -6.57 -2.06 -6.35
C ALA A 30 -6.21 -2.59 -7.76
N GLU A 31 -7.19 -2.65 -8.65
CA GLU A 31 -6.99 -3.06 -10.05
C GLU A 31 -6.06 -2.09 -10.80
N ARG A 32 -6.29 -0.78 -10.66
CA ARG A 32 -5.43 0.26 -11.27
C ARG A 32 -4.00 0.21 -10.74
N LEU A 33 -3.83 -0.04 -9.44
CA LEU A 33 -2.51 -0.21 -8.84
C LEU A 33 -1.78 -1.44 -9.38
N ALA A 34 -2.45 -2.60 -9.44
CA ALA A 34 -1.87 -3.82 -9.97
C ALA A 34 -1.55 -3.74 -11.48
N GLY A 35 -2.33 -2.95 -12.23
CA GLY A 35 -2.12 -2.73 -13.66
C GLY A 35 -1.16 -1.60 -14.03
N GLY A 36 -0.58 -0.88 -13.05
CA GLY A 36 0.29 0.28 -13.31
C GLY A 36 -0.45 1.51 -13.88
N HIS A 37 -1.78 1.53 -13.87
CA HIS A 37 -2.61 2.59 -14.43
C HIS A 37 -3.07 3.59 -13.37
N VAL A 38 -2.16 4.01 -12.49
CA VAL A 38 -2.46 4.86 -11.33
C VAL A 38 -2.32 6.32 -11.69
N THR A 39 -3.44 7.07 -11.67
CA THR A 39 -3.41 8.52 -11.79
C THR A 39 -2.90 9.19 -10.50
N SER A 40 -2.62 10.50 -10.54
CA SER A 40 -2.26 11.23 -9.32
C SER A 40 -3.37 11.18 -8.27
N ASP A 41 -4.63 11.21 -8.69
CA ASP A 41 -5.78 11.16 -7.78
C ASP A 41 -5.95 9.76 -7.20
N ASP A 42 -5.79 8.71 -8.02
CA ASP A 42 -5.79 7.32 -7.52
C ASP A 42 -4.70 7.12 -6.47
N ARG A 43 -3.49 7.62 -6.74
CA ARG A 43 -2.35 7.52 -5.82
C ARG A 43 -2.67 8.16 -4.48
N LYS A 44 -3.22 9.38 -4.51
CA LYS A 44 -3.63 10.10 -3.31
C LYS A 44 -4.68 9.31 -2.53
N ALA A 45 -5.72 8.83 -3.19
CA ALA A 45 -6.79 8.04 -2.57
C ALA A 45 -6.26 6.74 -1.94
N ILE A 46 -5.37 6.02 -2.64
CA ILE A 46 -4.74 4.80 -2.12
C ILE A 46 -3.90 5.11 -0.88
N ILE A 47 -3.06 6.15 -0.92
CA ILE A 47 -2.23 6.55 0.21
C ILE A 47 -3.09 6.95 1.41
N GLU A 48 -4.18 7.70 1.21
CA GLU A 48 -5.10 8.08 2.29
C GLU A 48 -5.71 6.86 2.99
N VAL A 49 -6.11 5.83 2.23
CA VAL A 49 -6.64 4.59 2.80
C VAL A 49 -5.57 3.84 3.60
N ILE A 50 -4.34 3.73 3.08
CA ILE A 50 -3.25 3.04 3.76
C ILE A 50 -2.82 3.82 5.02
N ALA A 51 -2.75 5.15 4.95
CA ALA A 51 -2.41 6.00 6.07
C ALA A 51 -3.44 5.87 7.21
N ALA A 52 -4.73 5.80 6.86
CA ALA A 52 -5.76 5.56 7.86
C ALA A 52 -5.58 4.19 8.54
N GLU A 53 -5.26 3.14 7.78
CA GLU A 53 -4.95 1.80 8.32
C GLU A 53 -3.73 1.81 9.25
N LEU A 54 -2.68 2.54 8.88
CA LEU A 54 -1.49 2.73 9.69
C LEU A 54 -1.82 3.41 11.01
N CYS A 55 -2.59 4.50 10.99
CA CYS A 55 -3.00 5.20 12.20
C CYS A 55 -3.84 4.34 13.15
N GLU A 56 -4.69 3.46 12.62
CA GLU A 56 -5.61 2.67 13.44
C GLU A 56 -4.97 1.37 13.97
N LYS A 57 -4.13 0.71 13.17
CA LYS A 57 -3.67 -0.66 13.45
C LYS A 57 -2.15 -0.84 13.30
N GLY A 58 -1.43 0.20 12.92
CA GLY A 58 -0.01 0.11 12.65
C GLY A 58 0.88 0.19 13.89
N PHE A 59 0.36 0.71 15.00
CA PHE A 59 1.11 0.89 16.25
C PHE A 59 0.75 -0.17 17.28
N ASP A 60 1.72 -0.56 18.11
CA ASP A 60 1.50 -1.46 19.23
C ASP A 60 1.06 -0.71 20.51
N ALA A 61 1.02 -1.42 21.64
CA ALA A 61 0.59 -0.86 22.92
C ALA A 61 1.53 0.24 23.47
N GLU A 62 2.77 0.31 22.99
CA GLU A 62 3.75 1.32 23.38
C GLU A 62 3.77 2.52 22.42
N SER A 63 2.84 2.54 21.45
CA SER A 63 2.80 3.52 20.35
C SER A 63 3.99 3.43 19.40
N GLU A 64 4.69 2.29 19.38
CA GLU A 64 5.76 2.02 18.43
C GLU A 64 5.21 1.36 17.16
N PRO A 65 5.81 1.59 15.97
CA PRO A 65 5.39 0.90 14.76
C PRO A 65 5.57 -0.61 14.90
N SER A 66 4.46 -1.34 14.76
CA SER A 66 4.48 -2.80 14.71
C SER A 66 5.10 -3.31 13.39
N ALA A 67 5.34 -4.61 13.30
CA ALA A 67 5.74 -5.23 12.02
C ALA A 67 4.74 -4.97 10.88
N TYR A 68 3.44 -4.85 11.20
CA TYR A 68 2.41 -4.45 10.25
C TYR A 68 2.51 -2.96 9.92
N GLY A 69 2.73 -2.09 10.91
CA GLY A 69 2.99 -0.66 10.72
C GLY A 69 4.14 -0.40 9.74
N HIS A 70 5.29 -1.03 9.97
CA HIS A 70 6.44 -0.96 9.04
C HIS A 70 6.15 -1.52 7.65
N ALA A 71 5.20 -2.45 7.51
CA ALA A 71 4.78 -2.93 6.20
C ALA A 71 3.92 -1.87 5.48
N LEU A 72 3.04 -1.17 6.21
CA LEU A 72 2.20 -0.09 5.68
C LEU A 72 3.03 1.15 5.30
N GLU A 73 4.03 1.53 6.10
CA GLU A 73 4.97 2.61 5.74
C GLU A 73 5.71 2.31 4.43
N ARG A 74 6.27 1.11 4.32
CA ARG A 74 6.92 0.67 3.07
C ARG A 74 5.96 0.63 1.89
N LEU A 75 4.69 0.33 2.14
CA LEU A 75 3.67 0.36 1.10
C LEU A 75 3.38 1.79 0.64
N ILE A 76 3.29 2.75 1.56
CA ILE A 76 3.16 4.18 1.23
C ILE A 76 4.34 4.61 0.35
N ASP A 77 5.57 4.27 0.73
CA ASP A 77 6.76 4.56 -0.08
C ASP A 77 6.70 3.91 -1.47
N TYR A 78 6.24 2.67 -1.55
CA TYR A 78 6.07 1.96 -2.82
C TYR A 78 5.06 2.66 -3.73
N VAL A 79 3.88 3.02 -3.20
CA VAL A 79 2.83 3.71 -3.96
C VAL A 79 3.25 5.13 -4.33
N ASN A 80 4.04 5.81 -3.48
CA ASN A 80 4.47 7.18 -3.70
C ASN A 80 5.73 7.31 -4.58
N ARG A 81 6.39 6.20 -4.93
CA ARG A 81 7.54 6.25 -5.83
C ARG A 81 7.14 6.80 -7.21
N PRO A 82 7.94 7.71 -7.78
CA PRO A 82 7.62 8.36 -9.06
C PRO A 82 7.63 7.42 -10.29
N ASN A 83 8.02 6.15 -10.13
CA ASN A 83 8.18 5.19 -11.22
C ASN A 83 7.48 3.86 -10.91
N LEU A 84 6.15 3.86 -10.81
CA LEU A 84 5.41 2.66 -11.20
C LEU A 84 5.44 2.70 -12.73
N GLU A 85 6.40 1.97 -13.29
CA GLU A 85 6.74 1.92 -14.73
C GLU A 85 5.55 1.52 -15.61
#